data_AF-A0A971GU34-F1
#
_entry.id   AF-A0A971GU34-F1
#
_cell.length_a   1.000
_cell.length_b   1.000
_cell.length_c   1.000
_cell.angle_alpha   90.00
_cell.angle_beta   90.00
_cell.angle_gamma   90.00
#
_symmetry.space_group_name_H-M   'P 1'
#
loop_
_entity.id
_entity.type
_entity.pdbx_description
1 polymer ?
#
loop_
_entity_poly.entity_id
_entity_poly.type
_entity_poly.pdbx_seq_one_letter_code
_entity_poly.pdbx_strand_id
1 'polypeptide(L)' 'MFKSLRYLMGIWVGANIIALPLVFLGLLMSTGKIPVPTRAGGELLEVDEAVAQAKLLVKQIPGDLR' A
#
# COMPACT_ATOMS: atom_id res chain seq x y z
N MET A 1 -20.70 -25.16 -2.53
CA MET A 1 -20.51 -23.86 -1.85
C MET A 1 -19.08 -23.31 -1.95
N PHE A 2 -18.03 -24.08 -1.66
CA PHE A 2 -16.64 -23.58 -1.67
C PHE A 2 -16.11 -23.03 -3.01
N LYS A 3 -16.62 -23.50 -4.16
CA LYS A 3 -16.21 -23.00 -5.48
C LYS A 3 -16.62 -21.53 -5.69
N SER A 4 -17.85 -21.17 -5.34
CA SER A 4 -18.37 -19.81 -5.49
C SER A 4 -17.61 -18.81 -4.61
N LEU A 5 -17.22 -19.22 -3.40
CA LEU A 5 -16.43 -18.39 -2.48
C LEU A 5 -15.03 -18.11 -3.04
N ARG A 6 -14.37 -19.13 -3.61
CA ARG A 6 -13.08 -18.99 -4.30
C ARG A 6 -13.14 -18.04 -5.49
N TYR A 7 -14.20 -18.12 -6.29
CA TYR A 7 -14.42 -17.18 -7.39
C TYR A 7 -14.62 -15.75 -6.90
N LEU A 8 -15.41 -15.55 -5.84
CA LEU A 8 -15.63 -14.23 -5.24
C LEU A 8 -14.32 -13.63 -4.72
N MET A 9 -13.51 -14.44 -4.03
CA MET A 9 -12.18 -14.02 -3.56
C MET A 9 -11.24 -13.70 -4.72
N GLY A 10 -11.26 -14.48 -5.81
CA GLY A 10 -10.45 -14.21 -6.99
C GLY A 10 -10.80 -12.88 -7.65
N ILE A 11 -12.10 -12.58 -7.79
CA ILE A 11 -12.58 -11.29 -8.30
C ILE A 11 -12.18 -10.15 -7.37
N TRP A 12 -12.33 -10.35 -6.06
CA TRP A 12 -11.98 -9.33 -5.06
C TRP A 12 -10.47 -9.02 -5.08
N VAL A 13 -9.61 -10.03 -5.12
CA VAL A 13 -8.15 -9.84 -5.23
C VAL A 13 -7.80 -9.18 -6.56
N GLY A 14 -8.35 -9.65 -7.67
CA GLY A 14 -8.09 -9.07 -9.00
C GLY A 14 -8.51 -7.60 -9.10
N ALA A 15 -9.67 -7.25 -8.53
CA ALA A 15 -10.14 -5.86 -8.46
C ALA A 15 -9.21 -4.97 -7.64
N ASN A 16 -8.72 -5.45 -6.49
CA ASN A 16 -7.79 -4.69 -5.65
C ASN A 16 -6.43 -4.49 -6.34
N ILE A 17 -5.92 -5.48 -7.07
CA ILE A 17 -4.65 -5.36 -7.81
C ILE A 17 -4.70 -4.23 -8.84
N ILE A 18 -5.86 -3.99 -9.46
CA ILE A 18 -6.04 -2.92 -10.46
C ILE A 18 -6.36 -1.59 -9.76
N ALA A 19 -7.22 -1.62 -8.74
CA ALA A 19 -7.67 -0.41 -8.04
C ALA A 19 -6.55 0.27 -7.25
N LEU A 20 -5.67 -0.50 -6.59
CA LEU A 20 -4.59 0.05 -5.76
C LEU A 20 -3.64 0.97 -6.54
N PRO A 21 -3.05 0.56 -7.69
CA PRO A 21 -2.21 1.43 -8.50
C PRO A 21 -2.95 2.63 -9.07
N LEU A 22 -4.21 2.47 -9.48
CA LEU A 22 -5.04 3.56 -10.01
C LEU A 22 -5.31 4.63 -8.95
N VAL A 23 -5.68 4.22 -7.74
CA VAL A 23 -5.90 5.13 -6.61
C VAL A 23 -4.59 5.79 -6.20
N PHE A 24 -3.49 5.04 -6.17
CA PHE A 24 -2.17 5.58 -5.88
C PHE A 24 -1.75 6.66 -6.87
N LEU A 25 -1.89 6.39 -8.18
CA LEU A 25 -1.58 7.35 -9.24
C LEU A 25 -2.53 8.56 -9.21
N GLY A 26 -3.83 8.34 -8.98
CA GLY A 26 -4.81 9.41 -8.89
C GLY A 26 -4.55 10.35 -7.71
N LEU A 27 -4.18 9.81 -6.55
CA LEU A 27 -3.77 10.60 -5.40
C LEU A 27 -2.47 11.35 -5.70
N LEU A 28 -1.46 10.68 -6.26
CA LEU A 28 -0.20 11.33 -6.61
C LEU A 28 -0.38 12.49 -7.61
N MET A 29 -1.21 12.31 -8.64
CA MET A 29 -1.48 13.36 -9.63
C MET A 29 -2.30 14.53 -9.07
N SER A 30 -3.20 14.26 -8.12
CA SER A 30 -4.08 15.30 -7.56
C SER A 30 -3.46 16.08 -6.41
N THR A 31 -2.65 15.43 -5.57
CA THR A 31 -2.08 16.06 -4.37
C THR A 31 -0.56 16.24 -4.44
N GLY A 32 0.12 15.65 -5.43
CA GLY A 32 1.59 15.64 -5.50
C GLY A 32 2.25 14.82 -4.39
N LYS A 33 1.45 14.08 -3.60
CA LYS A 33 1.85 13.38 -2.38
C LYS A 33 1.56 11.89 -2.49
N ILE A 34 2.38 11.08 -1.83
CA ILE A 34 2.27 9.63 -1.83
C ILE A 34 1.38 9.19 -0.67
N PRO A 35 0.35 8.38 -0.92
CA PRO A 35 -0.41 7.73 0.16
C PRO A 35 0.44 6.64 0.80
N VAL A 36 0.81 6.84 2.06
CA VAL A 36 1.56 5.87 2.87
C VAL A 36 0.63 5.28 3.94
N PRO A 37 0.51 3.95 4.02
CA PRO A 37 -0.24 3.31 5.08
C PRO A 37 0.54 3.43 6.40
N THR A 38 0.02 4.21 7.35
CA THR A 38 0.53 4.32 8.71
C THR A 38 -0.35 3.51 9.67
N ARG A 39 0.09 3.32 10.92
CA ARG A 39 -0.72 2.62 11.94
C ARG A 39 -2.03 3.33 12.28
N ALA A 40 -2.13 4.62 11.96
CA ALA A 40 -3.32 5.44 12.21
C ALA A 40 -4.26 5.54 10.99
N GLY A 41 -3.85 5.06 9.82
CA GLY A 41 -4.65 5.11 8.60
C GLY A 41 -3.82 5.34 7.34
N GLY A 42 -4.41 5.98 6.33
CA GLY A 42 -3.70 6.44 5.14
C GLY A 42 -3.33 7.91 5.28
N GLU A 43 -2.04 8.22 5.39
CA GLU A 43 -1.55 9.60 5.37
C GLU A 43 -0.98 9.93 3.99
N LEU A 44 -1.21 11.16 3.53
CA LEU A 44 -0.62 11.68 2.30
C LEU A 44 0.68 12.40 2.66
N LEU A 45 1.80 11.73 2.44
CA LEU A 45 3.13 12.24 2.76
C LEU A 45 3.82 12.74 1.50
N GLU A 46 4.71 13.71 1.66
CA GLU A 46 5.63 14.08 0.58
C GLU A 46 6.61 12.93 0.33
N VAL A 47 7.15 12.87 -0.90
CA VAL A 47 8.03 11.77 -1.33
C VAL A 47 9.23 11.62 -0.39
N ASP A 48 9.80 12.75 0.06
CA ASP A 48 10.97 12.76 0.95
C ASP A 48 10.63 12.26 2.36
N GLU A 49 9.46 12.62 2.88
CA GLU A 49 8.96 12.15 4.18
C GLU A 49 8.63 10.65 4.15
N ALA A 50 8.00 10.19 3.07
CA ALA A 50 7.71 8.77 2.84
C ALA A 50 9.01 7.93 2.76
N VAL A 51 10.03 8.44 2.07
CA VAL A 51 11.35 7.77 1.97
C VAL A 51 12.08 7.76 3.32
N ALA A 52 11.99 8.84 4.10
CA ALA A 52 12.55 8.88 5.45
C ALA A 52 11.85 7.86 6.37
N GLN A 53 10.53 7.76 6.31
CA GLN A 53 9.74 6.81 7.09
C GLN A 53 10.04 5.35 6.69
N ALA A 54 10.17 5.07 5.39
CA ALA A 54 10.58 3.76 4.89
C ALA A 54 12.00 3.38 5.38
N LYS A 55 12.95 4.32 5.36
CA LYS A 55 14.32 4.09 5.88
C LYS A 55 14.33 3.81 7.38
N LEU A 56 13.46 4.46 8.16
CA LEU A 56 13.31 4.20 9.59
C LEU A 56 12.70 2.82 9.86
N LEU A 57 11.69 2.42 9.08
CA LEU A 57 11.10 1.08 9.15
C LEU A 57 12.11 -0.01 8.77
N VAL A 58 12.92 0.19 7.72
CA VAL A 58 14.00 -0.73 7.33
C VAL A 58 15.08 -0.82 8.42
N LYS A 59 15.46 0.30 9.05
CA LYS A 59 16.40 0.30 10.19
C LYS A 59 15.85 -0.37 11.44
N GLN A 60 14.53 -0.44 11.59
CA GLN A 60 13.87 -1.09 12.71
C GLN A 60 13.70 -2.60 12.55
N ILE A 61 14.11 -3.21 11.43
CA ILE A 61 14.19 -4.67 11.30
C ILE A 61 15.55 -5.09 11.89
N PRO A 62 15.63 -5.50 13.17
CA PRO A 62 16.86 -6.08 13.70
C PRO A 62 16.95 -7.48 13.08
N GLY A 63 18.16 -7.89 12.68
CA GLY A 63 18.36 -9.04 11.82
C GLY A 63 17.56 -10.30 12.17
N ASP A 64 16.88 -10.85 11.16
CA ASP A 64 16.55 -12.27 11.12
C ASP A 64 16.49 -12.77 9.66
N LEU A 65 17.60 -12.56 8.94
CA LEU A 65 17.89 -13.18 7.64
C LEU A 65 19.35 -13.66 7.65
N ARG A 66 19.67 -14.57 8.57
CA ARG A 66 20.80 -15.49 8.46
C ARG A 66 20.28 -16.89 8.23
#